data_AF-A0A0A2M6F2-F1
#
_entry.id   AF-A0A0A2M6F2-F1
#
_cell.length_a   1.000
_cell.length_b   1.000
_cell.length_c   1.000
_cell.angle_alpha   90.00
_cell.angle_beta   90.00
_cell.angle_gamma   90.00
#
_symmetry.space_group_name_H-M   'P 1'
#
loop_
_entity.id
_entity.type
_entity.pdbx_description
1 polymer ?
#
loop_
_entity_poly.entity_id
_entity_poly.type
_entity_poly.pdbx_seq_one_letter_code
_entity_poly.pdbx_strand_id
1 'polypeptide(L)'
;MAGTIKGEKPKESFHFTTGEEIILCGYTEEQSGKTTYSEFILQECGKNEAINFWGAIFTGSVDFKNDVISIKEIRNLPTGPERSFISTFWSTETFRYDNNKLVRKHKINQDIRKYTKAEIEKTLKEFEAGKNNYAGDAEEVMYRLFIAALSGNSKAKKYFNEFSTFTMLDGAVSEDYKELTSMLQQWE
;
A
#
# COMPACT_ATOMS: atom_id res chain seq x y z
N MET A 1 12.41 -0.38 15.64
CA MET A 1 12.33 0.99 16.17
C MET A 1 11.90 1.85 15.01
N ALA A 2 10.79 2.60 15.15
CA ALA A 2 10.39 3.57 14.13
C ALA A 2 11.55 4.54 13.85
N GLY A 3 11.64 5.06 12.64
CA GLY A 3 12.65 6.03 12.18
C GLY A 3 12.74 7.35 12.94
N THR A 4 12.07 7.47 14.08
CA THR A 4 11.92 8.69 14.86
C THR A 4 12.85 8.67 16.06
N ILE A 5 13.80 9.60 16.11
CA ILE A 5 14.67 9.78 17.28
C ILE A 5 14.00 10.78 18.23
N LYS A 6 14.04 10.50 19.54
CA LYS A 6 13.52 11.43 20.55
C LYS A 6 14.21 12.79 20.43
N GLY A 7 13.43 13.84 20.17
CA GLY A 7 13.92 15.22 19.99
C GLY A 7 14.17 15.63 18.54
N GLU A 8 13.90 14.75 17.57
CA GLU A 8 13.85 15.14 16.15
C GLU A 8 12.70 16.13 15.91
N LYS A 9 12.93 17.13 15.06
CA LYS A 9 11.88 18.06 14.63
C LYS A 9 10.89 17.34 13.72
N PRO A 10 9.59 17.67 13.81
CA PRO A 10 8.62 17.10 12.89
C PRO A 10 8.97 17.49 11.45
N LYS A 11 8.67 16.58 10.51
CA LYS A 11 8.77 16.85 9.08
C LYS A 11 7.65 17.78 8.63
N GLU A 12 6.46 17.57 9.19
CA GLU A 12 5.30 18.42 8.96
C GLU A 12 4.49 18.64 10.24
N SER A 13 3.85 19.80 10.31
CA SER A 13 2.88 20.19 11.33
C SER A 13 1.57 20.55 10.64
N PHE A 14 0.48 19.92 11.04
CA PHE A 14 -0.86 20.15 10.53
C PHE A 14 -1.68 20.90 11.57
N HIS A 15 -1.94 22.18 11.32
CA HIS A 15 -2.73 23.03 12.22
C HIS A 15 -4.19 23.02 11.77
N PHE A 16 -5.07 22.50 12.62
CA PHE A 16 -6.51 22.45 12.36
C PHE A 16 -7.19 23.73 12.83
N THR A 17 -8.28 24.13 12.18
CA THR A 17 -9.05 25.33 12.58
C THR A 17 -9.65 25.23 13.99
N THR A 18 -9.81 24.03 14.52
CA THR A 18 -10.28 23.76 15.89
C THR A 18 -9.21 24.05 16.96
N GLY A 19 -7.96 24.26 16.55
CA GLY A 19 -6.83 24.62 17.42
C GLY A 19 -5.90 23.45 17.75
N GLU A 20 -6.31 22.22 17.47
CA GLU A 20 -5.46 21.03 17.56
C GLU A 20 -4.36 21.03 16.49
N GLU A 21 -3.27 20.36 16.81
CA GLU A 21 -2.13 20.16 15.93
C GLU A 21 -1.76 18.68 15.89
N ILE A 22 -1.52 18.17 14.68
CA ILE A 22 -0.95 16.84 14.47
C ILE A 22 0.40 17.04 13.79
N ILE A 23 1.41 16.33 14.28
CA ILE A 23 2.75 16.33 13.70
C ILE A 23 3.04 15.01 13.00
N LEU A 24 3.80 15.09 11.92
CA LEU A 24 4.38 13.96 11.21
C LEU A 24 5.87 13.88 11.50
N CYS A 25 6.31 12.73 12.01
CA CYS A 25 7.73 12.44 12.25
C CYS A 25 8.10 11.15 11.55
N GLY A 26 9.16 11.15 10.75
CA GLY A 26 9.63 9.96 10.03
C GLY A 26 10.50 10.32 8.82
N TYR A 27 10.62 9.39 7.88
CA TYR A 27 11.44 9.58 6.69
C TYR A 27 10.63 10.16 5.53
N THR A 28 11.28 11.05 4.80
CA THR A 28 10.78 11.70 3.60
C THR A 28 11.78 11.55 2.49
N GLU A 29 11.31 11.29 1.28
CA GLU A 29 12.10 11.29 0.07
C GLU A 29 11.46 12.24 -0.95
N GLU A 30 12.27 13.09 -1.56
CA GLU A 30 11.83 13.95 -2.65
C GLU A 30 12.38 13.44 -3.98
N GLN A 31 11.50 13.08 -4.90
CA GLN A 31 11.88 12.64 -6.24
C GLN A 31 11.00 13.32 -7.28
N SER A 32 11.64 14.00 -8.25
CA SER A 32 10.94 14.70 -9.35
C SER A 32 9.84 15.67 -8.90
N GLY A 33 10.07 16.37 -7.78
CA GLY A 33 9.11 17.33 -7.21
C GLY A 33 7.92 16.69 -6.49
N LYS A 34 8.00 15.40 -6.15
CA LYS A 34 7.01 14.72 -5.31
C LYS A 34 7.67 14.24 -4.03
N THR A 35 7.02 14.52 -2.90
CA THR A 35 7.45 14.04 -1.58
C THR A 35 6.70 12.75 -1.24
N THR A 36 7.45 11.72 -0.88
CA THR A 36 6.92 10.46 -0.36
C THR A 36 7.44 10.20 1.05
N TYR A 37 6.65 9.50 1.85
CA TYR A 37 6.90 9.22 3.25
C TYR A 37 6.94 7.71 3.47
N SER A 38 7.86 7.27 4.33
CA SER A 38 7.99 5.91 4.83
C SER A 38 8.43 5.96 6.30
N GLU A 39 8.23 4.89 7.05
CA GLU A 39 8.71 4.77 8.44
C GLU A 39 8.35 5.99 9.33
N PHE A 40 7.10 6.45 9.25
CA PHE A 40 6.64 7.65 9.95
C PHE A 40 5.50 7.37 10.93
N ILE A 41 5.32 8.30 11.86
CA ILE A 41 4.18 8.36 12.78
C ILE A 41 3.41 9.65 12.56
N LEU A 42 2.11 9.59 12.87
CA LEU A 42 1.32 10.78 13.17
C LEU A 42 1.09 10.84 14.68
N GLN A 43 1.21 12.02 15.28
CA GLN A 43 0.99 12.22 16.71
C GLN A 43 0.24 13.53 16.96
N GLU A 44 -0.76 13.52 17.84
CA GLU A 44 -1.41 14.74 18.32
C GLU A 44 -0.51 15.45 19.33
N CYS A 45 -0.28 16.75 19.14
CA CYS A 45 0.47 17.57 20.08
C CYS A 45 -0.17 17.51 21.48
N GLY A 46 0.65 17.30 22.52
CA GLY A 46 0.18 17.17 23.90
C GLY A 46 -0.28 15.76 24.30
N LYS A 47 -0.34 14.80 23.36
CA LYS A 47 -0.55 13.38 23.66
C LYS A 47 0.76 12.60 23.60
N ASN A 48 0.89 11.57 24.44
CA ASN A 48 2.11 10.73 24.51
C ASN A 48 2.06 9.52 23.57
N GLU A 49 0.91 9.24 22.97
CA GLU A 49 0.70 8.10 22.09
C GLU A 49 0.61 8.56 20.64
N ALA A 50 1.26 7.82 19.74
CA ALA A 50 1.11 8.03 18.31
C ALA A 50 -0.30 7.60 17.88
N ILE A 51 -0.89 8.35 16.94
CA ILE A 51 -2.16 8.00 16.29
C ILE A 51 -1.99 6.67 15.53
N ASN A 52 -0.90 6.54 14.78
CA ASN A 52 -0.54 5.33 14.06
C ASN A 52 0.95 5.37 13.65
N PHE A 53 1.48 4.20 13.28
CA PHE A 53 2.81 4.01 12.71
C PHE A 53 2.72 3.35 11.34
N TRP A 54 3.40 3.95 10.36
CA TRP A 54 3.58 3.39 9.02
C TRP A 54 5.02 2.91 8.88
N GLY A 55 5.20 1.61 8.69
CA GLY A 55 6.53 0.96 8.68
C GLY A 55 7.31 1.11 7.38
N ALA A 56 8.41 0.36 7.27
CA ALA A 56 9.35 0.44 6.15
C ALA A 56 8.77 0.00 4.80
N ILE A 57 7.81 -0.93 4.81
CA ILE A 57 7.10 -1.38 3.61
C ILE A 57 6.01 -0.40 3.15
N PHE A 58 5.74 0.65 3.94
CA PHE A 58 4.82 1.70 3.54
C PHE A 58 5.54 2.74 2.70
N THR A 59 4.92 3.13 1.61
CA THR A 59 5.31 4.31 0.83
C THR A 59 4.04 5.05 0.49
N GLY A 60 4.01 6.35 0.71
CA GLY A 60 2.82 7.14 0.40
C GLY A 60 3.07 8.62 0.34
N SER A 61 2.08 9.37 -0.10
CA SER A 61 2.09 10.83 -0.04
C SER A 61 1.16 11.31 1.06
N VAL A 62 1.52 12.39 1.74
CA VAL A 62 0.67 13.07 2.72
C VAL A 62 0.26 14.42 2.16
N ASP A 63 -0.99 14.79 2.34
CA ASP A 63 -1.55 16.09 1.96
C ASP A 63 -2.43 16.61 3.09
N PHE A 64 -2.50 17.92 3.26
CA PHE A 64 -3.35 18.56 4.25
C PHE A 64 -4.16 19.69 3.61
N LYS A 65 -5.48 19.52 3.60
CA LYS A 65 -6.39 20.47 2.96
C LYS A 65 -7.73 20.50 3.67
N ASN A 66 -8.24 21.70 3.92
CA ASN A 66 -9.55 21.92 4.54
C ASN A 66 -9.75 21.11 5.84
N ASP A 67 -8.78 21.15 6.75
CA ASP A 67 -8.79 20.39 8.02
C ASP A 67 -8.86 18.87 7.85
N VAL A 68 -8.33 18.36 6.74
CA VAL A 68 -8.22 16.92 6.50
C VAL A 68 -6.79 16.57 6.13
N ILE A 69 -6.15 15.74 6.95
CA ILE A 69 -4.92 15.04 6.56
C ILE A 69 -5.34 13.85 5.70
N SER A 70 -4.76 13.73 4.51
CA SER A 70 -4.95 12.60 3.60
C SER A 70 -3.63 11.90 3.37
N ILE A 71 -3.54 10.65 3.78
CA ILE A 71 -2.40 9.78 3.52
C ILE A 71 -2.79 8.83 2.39
N LYS A 72 -2.04 8.86 1.30
CA LYS A 72 -2.27 8.01 0.14
C LYS A 72 -1.17 6.97 0.04
N GLU A 73 -1.53 5.71 0.21
CA GLU A 73 -0.64 4.57 0.02
C GLU A 73 -0.36 4.35 -1.46
N ILE A 74 0.91 4.18 -1.78
CA ILE A 74 1.43 3.96 -3.12
C ILE A 74 2.07 2.57 -3.15
N ARG A 75 1.73 1.80 -4.18
CA ARG A 75 2.23 0.44 -4.43
C ARG A 75 2.71 0.32 -5.86
N ASN A 76 3.79 -0.41 -6.07
CA ASN A 76 4.23 -0.75 -7.41
C ASN A 76 3.44 -1.98 -7.88
N LEU A 77 2.47 -1.80 -8.77
CA LEU A 77 1.58 -2.88 -9.21
C LEU A 77 1.67 -3.04 -10.73
N PRO A 78 1.51 -4.26 -11.27
CA PRO A 78 1.62 -4.54 -12.71
C PRO A 78 0.37 -4.09 -13.48
N THR A 79 -0.06 -2.86 -13.28
CA THR A 79 -1.31 -2.26 -13.80
C THR A 79 -1.06 -1.35 -15.01
N GLY A 80 0.19 -1.18 -15.44
CA GLY A 80 0.57 -0.40 -16.62
C GLY A 80 0.30 -1.13 -17.95
N PRO A 81 0.55 -0.46 -19.10
CA PRO A 81 0.50 -1.10 -20.41
C PRO A 81 1.33 -2.39 -20.43
N GLU A 82 0.80 -3.42 -21.08
CA GLU A 82 1.42 -4.75 -21.16
C GLU A 82 1.68 -5.43 -19.80
N ARG A 83 0.96 -4.99 -18.74
CA ARG A 83 1.13 -5.43 -17.34
C ARG A 83 2.48 -5.02 -16.75
N SER A 84 3.06 -3.91 -17.23
CA SER A 84 4.23 -3.28 -16.62
C SER A 84 3.92 -2.77 -15.21
N PHE A 85 4.93 -2.82 -14.33
CA PHE A 85 4.85 -2.27 -12.99
C PHE A 85 4.86 -0.75 -13.02
N ILE A 86 3.83 -0.15 -12.44
CA ILE A 86 3.72 1.31 -12.28
C ILE A 86 3.30 1.65 -10.86
N SER A 87 3.72 2.84 -10.43
CA SER A 87 3.27 3.46 -9.18
C SER A 87 1.75 3.63 -9.21
N THR A 88 1.07 2.88 -8.36
CA THR A 88 -0.39 2.80 -8.27
C THR A 88 -0.83 3.22 -6.88
N PHE A 89 -1.79 4.14 -6.84
CA PHE A 89 -2.44 4.55 -5.60
C PHE A 89 -3.38 3.42 -5.11
N TRP A 90 -3.12 2.86 -3.92
CA TRP A 90 -3.84 1.71 -3.37
C TRP A 90 -4.97 2.11 -2.43
N SER A 91 -4.70 2.95 -1.42
CA SER A 91 -5.67 3.27 -0.37
C SER A 91 -5.45 4.70 0.16
N THR A 92 -6.54 5.39 0.52
CA THR A 92 -6.46 6.67 1.25
C THR A 92 -6.91 6.45 2.68
N GLU A 93 -6.10 6.93 3.60
CA GLU A 93 -6.47 7.13 4.97
C GLU A 93 -6.64 8.64 5.25
N THR A 94 -7.76 9.03 5.85
CA THR A 94 -8.04 10.44 6.16
C THR A 94 -8.25 10.66 7.65
N PHE A 95 -7.75 11.77 8.16
CA PHE A 95 -7.93 12.22 9.54
C PHE A 95 -8.53 13.62 9.56
N ARG A 96 -9.59 13.80 10.34
CA ARG A 96 -10.23 15.10 10.58
C ARG A 96 -10.77 15.18 12.00
N TYR A 97 -10.87 16.38 12.55
CA TYR A 97 -11.62 16.56 13.79
C TYR A 97 -13.11 16.72 13.52
N ASP A 98 -13.92 16.02 14.32
CA ASP A 98 -15.38 16.12 14.32
C ASP A 98 -15.83 16.20 15.79
N ASN A 99 -16.40 17.34 16.20
CA ASN A 99 -16.73 17.62 17.60
C ASN A 99 -15.56 17.38 18.56
N ASN A 100 -14.38 17.93 18.23
CA ASN A 100 -13.11 17.80 18.97
C ASN A 100 -12.64 16.35 19.17
N LYS A 101 -13.11 15.42 18.35
CA LYS A 101 -12.61 14.04 18.30
C LYS A 101 -11.97 13.77 16.95
N LEU A 102 -10.78 13.17 16.97
CA LEU A 102 -10.11 12.75 15.76
C LEU A 102 -10.85 11.56 15.14
N VAL A 103 -11.36 11.75 13.93
CA VAL A 103 -12.04 10.72 13.14
C VAL A 103 -11.10 10.25 12.04
N ARG A 104 -10.83 8.96 12.03
CA ARG A 104 -10.07 8.23 11.01
C ARG A 104 -11.03 7.54 10.05
N LYS A 105 -10.78 7.64 8.75
CA LYS A 105 -11.47 6.86 7.71
C LYS A 105 -10.46 6.23 6.76
N HIS A 106 -10.71 4.99 6.37
CA HIS A 106 -9.91 4.27 5.38
C HIS A 106 -10.76 3.97 4.14
N LYS A 107 -10.17 4.11 2.95
CA LYS A 107 -10.85 3.81 1.69
C LYS A 107 -9.88 3.20 0.68
N ILE A 108 -10.23 2.03 0.15
CA ILE A 108 -9.51 1.41 -0.97
C ILE A 108 -9.82 2.13 -2.30
N ASN A 109 -8.80 2.25 -3.14
CA ASN A 109 -8.94 2.79 -4.49
C ASN A 109 -9.58 1.76 -5.44
N GLN A 110 -10.89 1.81 -5.59
CA GLN A 110 -11.62 0.91 -6.49
C GLN A 110 -11.39 1.22 -7.99
N ASP A 111 -10.70 2.31 -8.32
CA ASP A 111 -10.42 2.74 -9.70
C ASP A 111 -9.09 2.18 -10.26
N ILE A 112 -8.44 1.24 -9.56
CA ILE A 112 -7.26 0.55 -10.07
C ILE A 112 -7.60 -0.17 -11.37
N ARG A 113 -6.74 -0.01 -12.39
CA ARG A 113 -6.92 -0.66 -13.69
C ARG A 113 -7.01 -2.18 -13.52
N LYS A 114 -8.12 -2.72 -14.00
CA LYS A 114 -8.36 -4.16 -14.08
C LYS A 114 -7.76 -4.75 -15.34
N TYR A 115 -7.33 -6.00 -15.27
CA TYR A 115 -6.86 -6.74 -16.44
C TYR A 115 -8.01 -7.06 -17.38
N THR A 116 -7.68 -6.99 -18.68
CA THR A 116 -8.52 -7.53 -19.73
C THR A 116 -8.53 -9.06 -19.68
N LYS A 117 -9.48 -9.68 -20.38
CA LYS A 117 -9.53 -11.16 -20.50
C LYS A 117 -8.22 -11.74 -21.05
N ALA A 118 -7.64 -11.11 -22.06
CA ALA A 118 -6.39 -11.56 -22.66
C ALA A 118 -5.20 -11.50 -21.67
N GLU A 119 -5.13 -10.46 -20.85
CA GLU A 119 -4.11 -10.33 -19.80
C GLU A 119 -4.28 -11.38 -18.71
N ILE A 120 -5.53 -11.65 -18.29
CA ILE A 120 -5.84 -12.71 -17.32
C ILE A 120 -5.43 -14.07 -17.88
N GLU A 121 -5.82 -14.39 -19.12
CA GLU A 121 -5.45 -15.66 -19.77
C GLU A 121 -3.93 -15.82 -19.89
N LYS A 122 -3.22 -14.73 -20.22
CA LYS A 122 -1.75 -14.72 -20.27
C LYS A 122 -1.14 -15.01 -18.90
N THR A 123 -1.64 -14.35 -17.84
CA THR A 123 -1.18 -14.59 -16.46
C THR A 123 -1.40 -16.04 -16.01
N LEU A 124 -2.58 -16.61 -16.32
CA LEU A 124 -2.88 -18.00 -15.98
C LEU A 124 -1.94 -18.98 -16.70
N LYS A 125 -1.62 -18.74 -17.98
CA LYS A 125 -0.66 -19.55 -18.74
C LYS A 125 0.76 -19.44 -18.19
N GLU A 126 1.21 -18.24 -17.83
CA GLU A 126 2.51 -18.01 -17.19
C GLU A 126 2.62 -18.79 -15.88
N PHE A 127 1.57 -18.74 -15.05
CA PHE A 127 1.53 -19.49 -13.81
C PHE A 127 1.56 -21.02 -14.03
N GLU A 128 0.74 -21.52 -14.96
CA GLU A 128 0.65 -22.95 -15.25
C GLU A 128 1.95 -23.52 -15.84
N ALA A 129 2.68 -22.72 -16.63
CA ALA A 129 3.98 -23.09 -17.16
C ALA A 129 5.07 -23.10 -16.07
N GLY A 130 5.01 -22.17 -15.12
CA GLY A 130 6.01 -22.01 -14.06
C GLY A 130 5.83 -22.89 -12.84
N LYS A 131 4.61 -23.39 -12.55
CA LYS A 131 4.23 -24.06 -11.28
C LYS A 131 5.10 -25.25 -10.84
N ASN A 132 5.91 -25.82 -11.72
CA ASN A 132 6.77 -26.98 -11.42
C ASN A 132 8.28 -26.62 -11.37
N ASN A 133 8.68 -25.41 -11.78
CA ASN A 133 10.09 -24.99 -11.81
C ASN A 133 10.23 -23.46 -11.95
N TYR A 134 9.89 -22.70 -10.91
CA TYR A 134 10.12 -21.26 -10.91
C TYR A 134 11.61 -20.96 -10.68
N ALA A 135 12.35 -20.76 -11.78
CA ALA A 135 13.76 -20.41 -11.75
C ALA A 135 14.04 -18.89 -11.80
N GLY A 136 13.03 -18.00 -11.68
CA GLY A 136 13.30 -16.56 -11.69
C GLY A 136 12.13 -15.58 -11.60
N ASP A 137 10.90 -15.95 -11.97
CA ASP A 137 9.82 -14.96 -12.12
C ASP A 137 8.58 -15.22 -11.23
N ALA A 138 8.74 -15.93 -10.11
CA ALA A 138 7.63 -16.28 -9.22
C ALA A 138 6.94 -15.04 -8.66
N GLU A 139 7.72 -14.05 -8.20
CA GLU A 139 7.21 -12.82 -7.61
C GLU A 139 6.34 -12.04 -8.62
N GLU A 140 6.84 -11.82 -9.84
CA GLU A 140 6.07 -11.10 -10.85
C GLU A 140 4.76 -11.82 -11.20
N VAL A 141 4.78 -13.14 -11.32
CA VAL A 141 3.56 -13.93 -11.56
C VAL A 141 2.59 -13.82 -10.39
N MET A 142 3.08 -13.79 -9.15
CA MET A 142 2.25 -13.57 -7.95
C MET A 142 1.52 -12.22 -8.00
N TYR A 143 2.24 -11.12 -8.29
CA TYR A 143 1.63 -9.79 -8.44
C TYR A 143 0.61 -9.75 -9.59
N ARG A 144 0.91 -10.39 -10.73
CA ARG A 144 -0.03 -10.46 -11.86
C ARG A 144 -1.27 -11.29 -11.53
N LEU A 145 -1.13 -12.38 -10.77
CA LEU A 145 -2.24 -13.18 -10.27
C LEU A 145 -3.11 -12.38 -9.30
N PHE A 146 -2.50 -11.59 -8.41
CA PHE A 146 -3.19 -10.66 -7.54
C PHE A 146 -4.07 -9.68 -8.32
N ILE A 147 -3.53 -8.98 -9.33
CA ILE A 147 -4.33 -8.04 -10.14
C ILE A 147 -5.42 -8.77 -10.95
N ALA A 148 -5.14 -9.98 -11.46
CA ALA A 148 -6.16 -10.80 -12.12
C ALA A 148 -7.29 -11.21 -11.17
N ALA A 149 -6.99 -11.46 -9.89
CA ALA A 149 -7.98 -11.70 -8.84
C ALA A 149 -8.82 -10.44 -8.54
N LEU A 150 -8.20 -9.26 -8.38
CA LEU A 150 -8.90 -7.97 -8.23
C LEU A 150 -9.82 -7.66 -9.42
N SER A 151 -9.46 -8.17 -10.60
CA SER A 151 -10.25 -8.06 -11.83
C SER A 151 -11.49 -8.98 -11.86
N GLY A 152 -11.72 -9.76 -10.79
CA GLY A 152 -12.89 -10.62 -10.61
C GLY A 152 -12.74 -12.03 -11.16
N ASN A 153 -11.52 -12.48 -11.52
CA ASN A 153 -11.32 -13.84 -12.02
C ASN A 153 -11.12 -14.85 -10.88
N SER A 154 -12.08 -15.76 -10.70
CA SER A 154 -12.06 -16.76 -9.62
C SER A 154 -10.93 -17.78 -9.75
N LYS A 155 -10.54 -18.16 -10.97
CA LYS A 155 -9.42 -19.08 -11.21
C LYS A 155 -8.09 -18.44 -10.82
N ALA A 156 -7.88 -17.17 -11.19
CA ALA A 156 -6.71 -16.40 -10.78
C ALA A 156 -6.67 -16.21 -9.26
N LYS A 157 -7.80 -15.90 -8.62
CA LYS A 157 -7.90 -15.83 -7.14
C LYS A 157 -7.50 -17.14 -6.48
N LYS A 158 -7.98 -18.28 -7.01
CA LYS A 158 -7.58 -19.60 -6.51
C LYS A 158 -6.07 -19.82 -6.64
N TYR A 159 -5.51 -19.55 -7.81
CA TYR A 159 -4.06 -19.70 -8.04
C TYR A 159 -3.22 -18.77 -7.17
N PHE A 160 -3.68 -17.54 -6.94
CA PHE A 160 -3.05 -16.62 -6.00
C PHE A 160 -3.08 -17.19 -4.58
N ASN A 161 -4.25 -17.62 -4.07
CA ASN A 161 -4.36 -18.14 -2.69
C ASN A 161 -3.58 -19.46 -2.45
N GLU A 162 -3.37 -20.24 -3.50
CA GLU A 162 -2.59 -21.48 -3.45
C GLU A 162 -1.11 -21.25 -3.82
N PHE A 163 -0.68 -20.01 -4.08
CA PHE A 163 0.65 -19.72 -4.65
C PHE A 163 1.80 -20.27 -3.79
N SER A 164 1.70 -20.13 -2.47
CA SER A 164 2.67 -20.66 -1.49
C SER A 164 2.77 -22.20 -1.45
N THR A 165 1.83 -22.91 -2.07
CA THR A 165 1.86 -24.38 -2.15
C THR A 165 2.66 -24.90 -3.35
N PHE A 166 2.87 -24.06 -4.37
CA PHE A 166 3.52 -24.43 -5.62
C PHE A 166 4.97 -23.95 -5.72
N THR A 167 5.39 -23.04 -4.84
CA THR A 167 6.76 -22.54 -4.79
C THR A 167 7.18 -22.31 -3.35
N MET A 168 8.47 -22.53 -3.06
CA MET A 168 9.03 -22.11 -1.78
C MET A 168 9.09 -20.57 -1.80
N LEU A 169 8.37 -19.94 -0.88
CA LEU A 169 8.46 -18.50 -0.64
C LEU A 169 9.52 -18.27 0.43
N ASP A 170 10.70 -17.83 0.05
CA ASP A 170 11.73 -17.40 0.99
C ASP A 170 11.83 -15.87 1.07
N GLY A 171 12.35 -15.39 2.21
CA GLY A 171 12.63 -13.98 2.44
C GLY A 171 11.51 -13.02 2.02
N ALA A 172 11.87 -12.06 1.17
CA ALA A 172 11.03 -10.96 0.71
C ALA A 172 9.75 -11.42 -0.01
N VAL A 173 9.81 -12.47 -0.83
CA VAL A 173 8.63 -12.94 -1.60
C VAL A 173 7.53 -13.46 -0.67
N SER A 174 7.90 -14.05 0.48
CA SER A 174 6.94 -14.48 1.51
C SER A 174 6.24 -13.30 2.19
N GLU A 175 6.94 -12.19 2.38
CA GLU A 175 6.42 -10.97 2.99
C GLU A 175 5.45 -10.28 2.02
N ASP A 176 5.85 -10.12 0.77
CA ASP A 176 5.01 -9.59 -0.31
C ASP A 176 3.73 -10.42 -0.48
N TYR A 177 3.82 -11.75 -0.45
CA TYR A 177 2.63 -12.60 -0.55
C TYR A 177 1.62 -12.36 0.58
N LYS A 178 2.11 -12.22 1.83
CA LYS A 178 1.26 -11.91 2.99
C LYS A 178 0.61 -10.54 2.85
N GLU A 179 1.36 -9.56 2.36
CA GLU A 179 0.86 -8.22 2.12
C GLU A 179 -0.23 -8.21 1.05
N LEU A 180 0.05 -8.79 -0.12
CA LEU A 180 -0.93 -8.90 -1.21
C LEU A 180 -2.18 -9.68 -0.79
N THR A 181 -2.04 -10.69 0.07
CA THR A 181 -3.19 -11.40 0.65
C THR A 181 -4.05 -10.48 1.52
N SER A 182 -3.43 -9.67 2.39
CA SER A 182 -4.13 -8.66 3.19
C SER A 182 -4.82 -7.61 2.31
N MET A 183 -4.13 -7.16 1.25
CA MET A 183 -4.69 -6.22 0.27
C MET A 183 -5.91 -6.81 -0.44
N LEU A 184 -5.85 -8.08 -0.85
CA LEU A 184 -6.98 -8.75 -1.49
C LEU A 184 -8.18 -8.87 -0.55
N GLN A 185 -7.95 -9.14 0.74
CA GLN A 185 -9.02 -9.18 1.75
C GLN A 185 -9.68 -7.80 1.98
N GLN A 186 -8.90 -6.72 1.93
CA GLN A 186 -9.44 -5.36 2.06
C GLN A 186 -10.23 -4.90 0.83
N TRP A 187 -9.95 -5.49 -0.34
CA TRP A 187 -10.65 -5.18 -1.58
C TRP A 187 -12.07 -5.75 -1.64
N GLU A 188 -12.31 -6.87 -0.98
CA GLU A 188 -13.56 -7.65 -0.97
C GLU A 188 -14.58 -7.14 0.05
#